data_AF-A0A9D1XNN0-F1
#
_entry.id   AF-A0A9D1XNN0-F1
#
_cell.length_a   1.000
_cell.length_b   1.000
_cell.length_c   1.000
_cell.angle_alpha   90.00
_cell.angle_beta   90.00
_cell.angle_gamma   90.00
#
_symmetry.space_group_name_H-M   'P 1'
#
loop_
_entity.id
_entity.type
_entity.pdbx_description
1 polymer ?
#
loop_
_entity_poly.entity_id
_entity_poly.type
_entity_poly.pdbx_seq_one_letter_code
_entity_poly.pdbx_strand_id
1 'polypeptide(L)'
;MRKITSKPAAYKIDKKCLEGRRYEDFLKYLEIHPDTHIVQMDTVEGAKGESCLLTLHFTASSFMIAFKRDFNDSKSVTDIFNDIYDRLGAVD
;
A
#
# COMPACT_ATOMS: atom_id res chain seq x y z
N MET A 1 40.69 6.59 18.32
CA MET A 1 39.30 6.11 18.09
C MET A 1 38.82 6.62 16.73
N ARG A 2 38.49 5.75 15.78
CA ARG A 2 37.88 6.17 14.49
C ARG A 2 36.41 6.52 14.74
N LYS A 3 36.00 7.77 14.47
CA LYS A 3 34.59 8.16 14.41
C LYS A 3 33.94 7.41 13.25
N ILE A 4 33.13 6.39 13.54
CA ILE A 4 32.22 5.81 12.56
C ILE A 4 31.07 6.80 12.42
N THR A 5 31.09 7.63 11.39
CA THR A 5 29.93 8.44 11.02
C THR A 5 29.02 7.56 10.17
N SER A 6 27.89 7.11 10.71
CA SER A 6 26.85 6.50 9.89
C SER A 6 26.37 7.55 8.90
N LYS A 7 26.58 7.32 7.60
CA LYS A 7 25.92 8.14 6.57
C LYS A 7 24.41 7.95 6.78
N PRO A 8 23.60 9.02 6.91
CA PRO A 8 22.15 8.87 6.92
C PRO A 8 21.76 8.13 5.64
N ALA A 9 20.96 7.08 5.77
CA ALA A 9 20.50 6.31 4.63
C ALA A 9 19.89 7.29 3.63
N ALA A 10 20.49 7.39 2.44
CA ALA A 10 19.99 8.27 1.41
C ALA A 10 18.51 7.90 1.16
N TYR A 11 17.63 8.89 1.19
CA TYR A 11 16.22 8.70 0.91
C TYR A 11 16.12 8.15 -0.53
N LYS A 12 15.83 6.86 -0.66
CA LYS A 12 15.91 6.13 -1.94
C LYS A 12 14.77 6.45 -2.91
N ILE A 13 13.80 7.27 -2.50
CA ILE A 13 12.56 7.52 -3.23
C ILE A 13 12.52 9.00 -3.62
N ASP A 14 12.22 9.32 -4.88
CA ASP A 14 12.01 10.72 -5.28
C ASP A 14 10.72 11.24 -4.63
N LYS A 15 10.78 12.39 -3.93
CA LYS A 15 9.60 13.02 -3.31
C LYS A 15 8.52 13.36 -4.33
N LYS A 16 8.88 13.51 -5.60
CA LYS A 16 7.91 13.70 -6.69
C LYS A 16 6.96 12.52 -6.86
N CYS A 17 7.26 11.34 -6.32
CA CYS A 17 6.34 10.20 -6.33
C CYS A 17 5.02 10.47 -5.58
N LEU A 18 4.98 11.51 -4.74
CA LEU A 18 3.80 11.94 -3.99
C LEU A 18 2.95 12.96 -4.75
N GLU A 19 3.42 13.52 -5.87
CA GLU A 19 2.64 14.47 -6.68
C GLU A 19 1.35 13.80 -7.17
N GLY A 20 0.19 14.40 -6.88
CA GLY A 20 -1.13 13.84 -7.18
C GLY A 20 -1.53 12.63 -6.31
N ARG A 21 -0.75 12.31 -5.26
CA ARG A 21 -0.99 11.19 -4.33
C ARG A 21 -0.98 11.63 -2.86
N ARG A 22 -1.13 12.93 -2.59
CA ARG A 22 -1.22 13.44 -1.22
C ARG A 22 -2.64 13.28 -0.70
N TYR A 23 -2.78 13.35 0.62
CA TYR A 23 -4.10 13.33 1.27
C TYR A 23 -5.01 14.47 0.78
N GLU A 24 -4.46 15.66 0.53
CA GLU A 24 -5.21 16.77 -0.05
C GLU A 24 -5.74 16.46 -1.47
N ASP A 25 -4.96 15.73 -2.28
CA ASP A 25 -5.39 15.31 -3.62
C ASP A 25 -6.54 14.30 -3.52
N PHE A 26 -6.44 13.37 -2.57
CA PHE A 26 -7.52 12.42 -2.25
C PHE A 26 -8.81 13.14 -1.81
N LEU A 27 -8.73 14.13 -0.92
CA LEU A 27 -9.91 14.90 -0.48
C LEU A 27 -10.57 15.64 -1.65
N LYS A 28 -9.79 16.31 -2.49
CA LYS A 28 -10.29 16.98 -3.70
C LYS A 28 -10.95 16.00 -4.66
N TYR A 29 -10.40 14.80 -4.81
CA TYR A 29 -11.00 13.76 -5.65
C TYR A 29 -12.39 13.35 -5.12
N LEU A 30 -12.54 13.17 -3.80
CA LEU A 30 -13.82 12.82 -3.19
C LEU A 30 -14.86 13.95 -3.28
N GLU A 31 -14.44 15.22 -3.25
CA GLU A 31 -15.35 16.35 -3.47
C GLU A 31 -15.97 16.33 -4.87
N ILE A 32 -15.20 15.92 -5.88
CA ILE A 32 -15.65 15.83 -7.28
C ILE A 32 -16.47 14.54 -7.51
N HIS A 33 -16.16 13.46 -6.77
CA HIS A 33 -16.76 12.14 -6.93
C HIS A 33 -17.31 11.58 -5.60
N PRO A 34 -18.42 12.14 -5.08
CA PRO A 34 -18.95 11.80 -3.75
C PRO A 34 -19.39 10.34 -3.61
N ASP A 35 -19.76 9.68 -4.72
CA ASP A 35 -20.19 8.28 -4.74
C ASP A 35 -19.02 7.27 -4.79
N THR A 36 -17.77 7.75 -4.79
CA THR A 36 -16.59 6.87 -4.83
C THR A 36 -16.51 6.01 -3.57
N HIS A 37 -16.51 4.69 -3.74
CA HIS A 37 -16.24 3.78 -2.64
C HIS A 37 -14.77 3.85 -2.19
N ILE A 38 -14.57 4.04 -0.90
CA ILE A 38 -13.23 4.09 -0.30
C ILE A 38 -12.81 2.68 0.08
N VAL A 39 -11.60 2.31 -0.34
CA VAL A 39 -10.92 1.09 0.12
C VAL A 39 -9.69 1.51 0.90
N GLN A 40 -9.55 0.99 2.11
CA GLN A 40 -8.38 1.22 2.96
C GLN A 40 -7.43 0.02 2.83
N MET A 41 -6.14 0.30 2.63
CA MET A 41 -5.09 -0.70 2.54
C MET A 41 -4.13 -0.54 3.70
N ASP A 42 -3.79 -1.62 4.38
CA ASP A 42 -2.79 -1.61 5.45
C ASP A 42 -1.92 -2.88 5.42
N THR A 43 -0.76 -2.82 6.05
CA THR A 43 0.09 -3.98 6.30
C THR A 43 0.09 -4.28 7.80
N VAL A 44 -0.48 -5.43 8.18
CA VAL A 44 -0.41 -5.95 9.54
C VAL A 44 0.84 -6.80 9.66
N GLU A 45 1.80 -6.32 10.43
CA GLU A 45 3.00 -7.10 10.77
C GLU A 45 2.75 -7.93 12.02
N GLY A 46 3.15 -9.21 11.97
CA GLY A 46 3.24 -10.07 13.15
C GLY A 46 4.50 -9.75 13.97
N ALA A 47 5.26 -10.77 14.33
CA ALA A 47 6.59 -10.54 14.88
C ALA A 47 7.52 -9.93 13.82
N LYS A 48 8.35 -8.98 14.23
CA LYS A 48 9.21 -8.22 13.33
C LYS A 48 10.22 -9.15 12.63
N GLY A 49 10.13 -9.23 11.30
CA GLY A 49 10.95 -10.11 10.47
C GLY A 49 10.28 -11.42 10.05
N GLU A 50 9.02 -11.65 10.43
CA GLU A 50 8.19 -12.76 9.95
C GLU A 50 7.21 -12.32 8.85
N SER A 51 6.28 -13.22 8.49
CA SER A 51 5.22 -12.93 7.53
C SER A 51 4.31 -11.78 7.96
N CYS A 52 3.83 -11.01 6.98
CA CYS A 52 2.86 -9.93 7.17
C CYS A 52 1.55 -10.22 6.43
N LEU A 53 0.49 -9.49 6.78
CA LEU A 53 -0.78 -9.51 6.06
C LEU A 53 -0.97 -8.18 5.33
N LEU A 54 -1.29 -8.24 4.05
CA LEU A 54 -1.89 -7.11 3.34
C LEU A 54 -3.41 -7.16 3.54
N THR A 55 -3.99 -6.12 4.12
CA THR A 55 -5.45 -6.01 4.31
C THR A 55 -6.02 -5.00 3.32
N LEU A 56 -7.18 -5.34 2.74
CA LEU A 56 -8.00 -4.44 1.94
C LEU A 56 -9.39 -4.37 2.57
N HIS A 57 -9.74 -3.20 3.10
CA HIS A 57 -10.99 -2.95 3.79
C HIS A 57 -11.91 -2.08 2.94
N PHE A 58 -12.99 -2.68 2.45
CA PHE A 58 -14.07 -2.03 1.72
C PHE A 58 -15.03 -1.40 2.74
N THR A 59 -14.85 -0.09 2.97
CA THR A 59 -15.53 0.61 4.07
C THR A 59 -17.04 0.70 3.87
N ALA A 60 -17.50 0.79 2.63
CA ALA A 60 -18.91 0.87 2.28
C ALA A 60 -19.70 -0.38 2.69
N SER A 61 -19.07 -1.56 2.59
CA SER A 61 -19.70 -2.85 2.93
C SER A 61 -19.22 -3.45 4.24
N SER A 62 -18.31 -2.78 4.97
CA SER A 62 -17.62 -3.33 6.15
C SER A 62 -16.99 -4.70 5.89
N PHE A 63 -16.51 -4.92 4.66
CA PHE A 63 -15.89 -6.17 4.24
C PHE A 63 -14.38 -6.00 4.19
N MET A 64 -13.63 -6.92 4.81
CA MET A 64 -12.18 -6.91 4.79
C MET A 64 -11.65 -8.24 4.27
N ILE A 65 -10.71 -8.18 3.34
CA ILE A 65 -9.94 -9.33 2.87
C ILE A 65 -8.48 -9.16 3.27
N ALA A 66 -7.82 -10.27 3.61
CA ALA A 66 -6.42 -10.29 4.04
C ALA A 66 -5.64 -11.33 3.25
N PHE A 67 -4.45 -10.94 2.78
CA PHE A 67 -3.52 -11.79 2.04
C PHE A 67 -2.23 -11.95 2.81
N LYS A 68 -1.80 -13.19 3.01
CA LYS A 68 -0.51 -13.47 3.65
C LYS A 68 0.64 -13.19 2.68
N ARG A 69 1.67 -12.52 3.18
CA ARG A 69 2.90 -12.17 2.48
C ARG A 69 4.11 -12.64 3.29
N ASP A 70 5.08 -13.24 2.62
CA ASP A 70 6.31 -13.69 3.28
C ASP A 70 7.30 -12.54 3.52
N PHE A 71 7.21 -11.46 2.74
CA PHE A 71 8.11 -10.30 2.83
C PHE A 71 7.32 -8.99 2.87
N ASN A 72 7.78 -8.03 3.68
CA ASN A 72 7.22 -6.68 3.68
C ASN A 72 7.95 -5.76 2.68
N ASP A 73 7.79 -6.04 1.39
CA ASP A 73 8.30 -5.20 0.30
C ASP A 73 7.20 -4.79 -0.69
N SER A 74 7.50 -3.85 -1.59
CA SER A 74 6.55 -3.41 -2.61
C SER A 74 6.26 -4.50 -3.65
N LYS A 75 7.20 -5.40 -3.91
CA LYS A 75 7.06 -6.47 -4.90
C LYS A 75 5.92 -7.42 -4.51
N SER A 76 5.92 -7.90 -3.28
CA SER A 76 4.88 -8.78 -2.73
C SER A 76 3.49 -8.12 -2.75
N VAL A 77 3.40 -6.81 -2.57
CA VAL A 77 2.14 -6.07 -2.74
C VAL A 77 1.69 -6.08 -4.20
N THR A 78 2.59 -5.74 -5.13
CA THR A 78 2.28 -5.76 -6.57
C THR A 78 1.84 -7.14 -7.05
N ASP A 79 2.51 -8.21 -6.60
CA ASP A 79 2.17 -9.58 -6.98
C ASP A 79 0.74 -9.94 -6.54
N ILE A 80 0.29 -9.51 -5.36
CA ILE A 80 -1.11 -9.71 -4.90
C ILE A 80 -2.09 -8.93 -5.76
N PHE A 81 -1.81 -7.66 -6.09
CA PHE A 81 -2.71 -6.87 -6.92
C PHE A 81 -2.83 -7.43 -8.34
N ASN A 82 -1.73 -7.95 -8.90
CA ASN A 82 -1.76 -8.64 -10.19
C ASN A 82 -2.61 -9.92 -10.11
N ASP A 83 -2.45 -10.75 -9.07
CA ASP A 83 -3.28 -11.95 -8.89
C ASP A 83 -4.77 -11.61 -8.73
N ILE A 84 -5.10 -10.55 -8.00
CA ILE A 84 -6.48 -10.04 -7.90
C ILE A 84 -7.00 -9.62 -9.28
N TYR A 85 -6.19 -8.87 -10.04
CA TYR A 85 -6.57 -8.41 -11.38
C TYR A 85 -6.74 -9.57 -12.35
N ASP A 86 -5.82 -10.54 -12.38
CA ASP A 86 -5.90 -11.71 -13.25
C ASP A 86 -7.14 -12.57 -12.94
N ARG A 87 -7.55 -12.66 -11.66
CA ARG A 87 -8.71 -13.46 -11.23
C ARG A 87 -10.06 -12.75 -11.40
N LEU A 88 -10.12 -11.44 -11.16
CA LEU A 88 -11.38 -10.68 -11.04
C LEU A 88 -11.54 -9.60 -12.11
N GLY A 89 -10.43 -9.13 -12.68
CA GLY A 89 -10.35 -7.98 -13.57
C GLY A 89 -9.87 -8.31 -15.00
N ALA A 90 -9.57 -9.58 -15.30
CA ALA A 90 -9.35 -10.03 -16.66
C ALA A 90 -10.66 -9.85 -17.43
N VAL A 91 -10.74 -8.75 -18.17
CA VAL A 91 -11.73 -8.53 -19.21
C VAL A 91 -11.18 -9.19 -20.47
N ASP A 92 -11.87 -10.20 -20.98
CA ASP A 92 -11.67 -10.69 -22.36
C ASP A 92 -11.96 -9.58 -23.38
#